data_AF-A0A258KT51-F1
#
_entry.id   AF-A0A258KT51-F1
#
_cell.length_a   1.000
_cell.length_b   1.000
_cell.length_c   1.000
_cell.angle_alpha   90.00
_cell.angle_beta   90.00
_cell.angle_gamma   90.00
#
_symmetry.space_group_name_H-M   'P 1'
#
loop_
_entity.id
_entity.type
_entity.pdbx_description
1 polymer ?
#
loop_
_entity_poly.entity_id
_entity_poly.type
_entity_poly.pdbx_seq_one_letter_code
_entity_poly.pdbx_strand_id
1 'polypeptide(L)'
;MPRDLPASLKHLSDADLLRLKSAAEDEAARWNLRVGFPARDNAAERFSAPRSTKPAPRREKTSTLTPALAKVVRAAIKAGVKPNAVARQFGVSLAAIQKALSETET
;
A
#
# COMPACT_ATOMS: atom_id res chain seq x y z
N MET A 1 -16.49 -28.09 2.21
CA MET A 1 -15.43 -28.12 1.19
C MET A 1 -14.94 -29.55 1.00
N PRO A 2 -14.56 -29.98 -0.22
CA PRO A 2 -13.96 -31.29 -0.44
C PRO A 2 -12.68 -31.44 0.40
N ARG A 3 -12.41 -32.66 0.88
CA ARG A 3 -11.22 -32.97 1.69
C ARG A 3 -9.91 -32.83 0.91
N ASP A 4 -9.94 -33.15 -0.39
CA ASP A 4 -8.80 -33.00 -1.30
C ASP A 4 -9.17 -32.04 -2.43
N LEU A 5 -8.84 -30.76 -2.21
CA LEU A 5 -9.10 -29.70 -3.17
C LEU A 5 -8.28 -29.90 -4.47
N PRO A 6 -6.96 -30.18 -4.44
CA PRO A 6 -6.19 -30.46 -5.66
C PRO A 6 -6.77 -31.58 -6.52
N ALA A 7 -7.20 -32.70 -5.94
CA ALA A 7 -7.82 -33.78 -6.69
C ALA A 7 -9.15 -33.35 -7.33
N SER A 8 -9.96 -32.57 -6.60
CA SER A 8 -11.24 -32.05 -7.09
C SER A 8 -11.08 -31.08 -8.26
N LEU A 9 -10.03 -30.25 -8.25
CA LEU A 9 -9.75 -29.28 -9.31
C LEU A 9 -9.37 -29.95 -10.64
N LYS A 10 -8.82 -31.17 -10.63
CA LYS A 10 -8.45 -31.92 -11.85
C LYS A 10 -9.65 -32.31 -12.71
N HIS A 11 -10.84 -32.34 -12.11
CA HIS A 11 -12.08 -32.70 -12.81
C HIS A 11 -12.80 -31.48 -13.40
N LEU A 12 -12.30 -30.26 -13.17
CA LEU A 12 -12.90 -29.03 -13.66
C LEU A 12 -12.34 -28.68 -15.03
N SER A 13 -13.20 -28.13 -15.89
CA SER A 13 -12.77 -27.52 -17.15
C SER A 13 -12.06 -26.19 -16.89
N ASP A 14 -11.29 -25.68 -17.86
CA ASP A 14 -10.64 -24.38 -17.76
C ASP A 14 -11.64 -23.24 -17.50
N ALA A 15 -12.84 -23.33 -18.09
CA ALA A 15 -13.92 -22.37 -17.87
C ALA A 15 -14.44 -22.42 -16.41
N ASP A 16 -14.56 -23.62 -15.84
CA ASP A 16 -14.99 -23.80 -14.46
C ASP A 16 -13.92 -23.36 -13.46
N LEU A 17 -12.64 -23.54 -13.79
CA LEU A 17 -11.51 -23.04 -13.00
C LEU A 17 -11.49 -21.50 -12.95
N LEU A 18 -11.74 -20.84 -14.08
CA LEU A 18 -11.85 -19.38 -14.13
C LEU A 18 -13.05 -18.87 -13.34
N ARG A 19 -14.20 -19.55 -13.46
CA ARG A 19 -15.41 -19.22 -12.68
C ARG A 19 -15.16 -19.38 -11.18
N LEU A 20 -14.52 -20.48 -10.77
CA LEU A 20 -14.17 -20.74 -9.37
C LEU A 20 -13.20 -19.68 -8.83
N LYS A 21 -12.19 -19.30 -9.63
CA LYS A 21 -11.25 -18.23 -9.28
C LYS A 21 -11.97 -16.91 -9.02
N SER A 22 -12.85 -16.48 -9.93
CA SER A 22 -13.62 -15.24 -9.78
C SER A 22 -14.48 -15.26 -8.52
N ALA A 23 -15.22 -16.34 -8.28
CA ALA A 23 -16.08 -16.48 -7.10
C ALA A 23 -15.27 -16.48 -5.79
N ALA A 24 -14.08 -17.08 -5.78
CA ALA A 24 -13.19 -17.08 -4.62
C ALA A 24 -12.61 -15.69 -4.33
N GLU A 25 -12.29 -14.92 -5.38
CA GLU A 25 -11.83 -13.53 -5.26
C GLU A 25 -12.95 -12.63 -4.71
N ASP A 26 -14.20 -12.80 -5.18
CA ASP A 26 -15.36 -12.06 -4.68
C ASP A 26 -15.64 -12.35 -3.20
N GLU A 27 -15.61 -13.62 -2.80
CA GLU A 27 -15.86 -14.01 -1.41
C GLU A 27 -14.73 -13.56 -0.48
N ALA A 28 -13.48 -13.65 -0.92
CA ALA A 28 -12.36 -13.16 -0.14
C ALA A 28 -12.39 -11.62 0.00
N ALA A 29 -12.81 -10.89 -1.04
CA ALA A 29 -13.02 -9.45 -0.96
C ALA A 29 -14.11 -9.10 0.08
N ARG A 30 -15.22 -9.87 0.12
CA ARG A 30 -16.27 -9.72 1.15
C ARG A 30 -15.74 -9.92 2.56
N TRP A 31 -14.81 -10.85 2.73
CA TRP A 31 -14.20 -11.18 4.03
C TRP A 31 -12.97 -10.32 4.34
N ASN A 32 -12.66 -9.34 3.48
CA ASN A 32 -11.44 -8.53 3.53
C ASN A 32 -10.15 -9.39 3.61
N LEU A 33 -10.23 -10.64 3.13
CA LEU A 33 -9.13 -11.56 2.97
C LEU A 33 -8.40 -11.14 1.69
N ARG A 34 -7.19 -10.60 1.83
CA ARG A 34 -6.32 -10.34 0.68
C ARG A 34 -5.81 -11.67 0.12
N VAL A 35 -6.60 -12.37 -0.68
CA VAL A 35 -6.13 -13.48 -1.53
C VAL A 35 -5.39 -12.90 -2.74
N GLY A 36 -4.21 -12.36 -2.49
CA GLY A 36 -3.23 -12.22 -3.56
C GLY A 36 -2.63 -13.59 -3.80
N PHE A 37 -2.94 -14.25 -4.92
CA PHE A 37 -2.11 -15.35 -5.40
C PHE A 37 -0.69 -14.78 -5.59
N PRO A 38 0.33 -15.26 -4.87
CA PRO A 38 1.69 -14.90 -5.23
C PRO A 38 1.91 -15.42 -6.64
N ALA A 39 2.11 -14.51 -7.59
CA ALA A 39 2.57 -14.87 -8.92
C ALA A 39 3.81 -15.72 -8.72
N ARG A 40 3.76 -16.97 -9.21
CA ARG A 40 4.80 -17.98 -9.06
C ARG A 40 6.13 -17.36 -9.47
N ASP A 41 6.98 -17.08 -8.48
CA ASP A 41 8.32 -16.54 -8.67
C ASP A 41 9.13 -17.56 -9.48
N ASN A 42 9.19 -17.35 -10.80
CA ASN A 42 10.29 -17.90 -11.59
C ASN A 42 11.55 -17.16 -11.13
N ALA A 43 12.38 -17.89 -10.40
CA ALA A 43 13.70 -17.50 -9.95
C ALA A 43 14.65 -17.34 -11.14
N ALA A 44 14.46 -16.31 -11.96
CA ALA A 44 15.42 -15.85 -12.95
C ALA A 44 14.97 -14.51 -13.52
N GLU A 45 14.94 -13.45 -12.71
CA GLU A 45 15.24 -12.09 -13.17
C GLU A 45 15.40 -11.17 -11.95
N ARG A 46 16.54 -11.35 -11.27
CA ARG A 46 17.15 -10.21 -10.59
C ARG A 46 17.51 -9.21 -11.70
N PHE A 47 17.08 -7.97 -11.54
CA PHE A 47 17.32 -6.82 -12.41
C PHE A 47 16.45 -6.74 -13.68
N SER A 48 15.18 -6.37 -13.51
CA SER A 48 14.52 -5.25 -14.21
C SER A 48 13.00 -5.38 -14.15
N ALA A 49 12.39 -5.04 -13.01
CA ALA A 49 10.94 -4.85 -13.00
C ALA A 49 10.61 -3.43 -13.48
N PRO A 50 9.80 -3.25 -14.54
CA PRO A 50 9.24 -1.94 -14.85
C PRO A 50 8.32 -1.56 -13.69
N ARG A 51 8.67 -0.46 -13.03
CA ARG A 51 7.92 0.12 -11.91
C ARG A 51 6.48 0.30 -12.36
N SER A 52 5.58 -0.58 -11.91
CA SER A 52 4.15 -0.47 -12.15
C SER A 52 3.69 0.89 -11.64
N THR A 53 3.46 1.81 -12.57
CA THR A 53 2.86 3.12 -12.35
C THR A 53 1.37 2.92 -12.17
N LYS A 54 0.97 2.28 -11.07
CA LYS A 54 -0.35 2.57 -10.51
C LYS A 54 -0.16 3.84 -9.67
N PRO A 55 -0.74 4.99 -10.07
CA PRO A 55 -0.79 6.11 -9.16
C PRO A 55 -1.65 5.62 -7.99
N ALA A 56 -1.02 5.38 -6.84
CA ALA A 56 -1.72 5.43 -5.58
C ALA A 56 -2.54 6.72 -5.60
N PRO A 57 -3.81 6.73 -5.11
CA PRO A 57 -4.59 7.96 -5.07
C PRO A 57 -3.69 9.01 -4.46
N ARG A 58 -3.34 10.01 -5.27
CA ARG A 58 -2.51 11.14 -4.86
C ARG A 58 -3.39 11.85 -3.86
N ARG A 59 -3.37 11.44 -2.59
CA ARG A 59 -3.78 12.28 -1.47
C ARG A 59 -3.04 13.57 -1.76
N GLU A 60 -3.80 14.58 -2.16
CA GLU A 60 -3.25 15.90 -2.38
C GLU A 60 -2.48 16.20 -1.12
N LYS A 61 -1.16 16.23 -1.25
CA LYS A 61 -0.28 16.53 -0.13
C LYS A 61 -0.64 17.95 0.21
N THR A 62 -1.46 18.15 1.23
CA THR A 62 -1.94 19.45 1.63
C THR A 62 -0.68 20.28 1.93
N SER A 63 -0.42 21.26 1.07
CA SER A 63 0.68 22.21 1.25
C SER A 63 0.49 23.05 2.51
N THR A 64 -0.76 23.12 2.98
CA THR A 64 -1.16 23.84 4.18
C THR A 64 -1.17 22.90 5.38
N LEU A 65 -0.19 23.06 6.26
CA LEU A 65 -0.21 22.45 7.60
C LEU A 65 -1.17 23.24 8.49
N THR A 66 -2.06 22.55 9.20
CA THR A 66 -2.82 23.21 10.27
C THR A 66 -1.87 23.55 11.44
N PRO A 67 -2.13 24.61 12.22
CA PRO A 67 -1.28 24.99 13.36
C PRO A 67 -1.10 23.85 14.38
N ALA A 68 -2.13 23.03 14.57
CA ALA A 68 -2.09 21.85 15.42
C ALA A 68 -1.14 20.77 14.85
N LEU A 69 -1.22 20.50 13.55
CA LEU A 69 -0.36 19.53 12.88
C LEU A 69 1.10 19.98 12.85
N ALA A 70 1.37 21.27 12.67
CA ALA A 70 2.72 21.82 12.75
C ALA A 70 3.37 21.55 14.13
N LYS A 71 2.62 21.67 15.23
CA LYS A 71 3.11 21.32 16.58
C LYS A 71 3.48 19.83 16.70
N VAL A 72 2.65 18.94 16.16
CA VAL A 72 2.90 17.48 16.19
C VAL A 72 4.10 17.11 15.33
N VAL A 73 4.20 17.65 14.12
CA VAL A 73 5.33 17.44 13.21
C VAL A 73 6.64 17.87 13.87
N ARG A 74 6.65 19.03 14.55
CA ARG A 74 7.82 19.50 15.32
C ARG A 74 8.18 18.55 16.47
N ALA A 75 7.19 18.11 17.25
CA ALA A 75 7.42 17.17 18.34
C ALA A 75 8.01 15.84 17.84
N ALA A 76 7.50 15.32 16.72
CA ALA A 76 8.01 14.10 16.11
C ALA A 76 9.47 14.26 15.65
N ILE A 77 9.81 15.38 15.01
CA ILE A 77 11.17 15.65 14.56
C ILE A 77 12.12 15.85 15.74
N LYS A 78 11.69 16.56 16.79
CA LYS A 78 12.45 16.72 18.04
C LYS A 78 12.65 15.39 18.78
N ALA A 79 11.72 14.45 18.62
CA ALA A 79 11.84 13.08 19.12
C ALA A 79 12.72 12.16 18.23
N GLY A 80 13.35 12.70 17.18
CA GLY A 80 14.27 11.96 16.31
C GLY A 80 13.59 11.20 15.16
N VAL A 81 12.29 11.42 14.92
CA VAL A 81 11.59 10.81 13.78
C VAL A 81 12.04 11.49 12.48
N LYS A 82 12.50 10.69 11.52
CA LYS A 82 12.96 11.17 10.22
C LYS A 82 11.86 11.97 9.50
N PRO A 83 12.14 13.16 8.93
CA PRO A 83 11.13 13.98 8.24
C PRO A 83 10.38 13.24 7.12
N ASN A 84 11.06 12.33 6.41
CA ASN A 84 10.44 11.51 5.37
C ASN A 84 9.43 10.50 5.94
N ALA A 85 9.66 9.96 7.14
CA ALA A 85 8.69 9.11 7.82
C ALA A 85 7.45 9.92 8.25
N VAL A 86 7.65 11.12 8.80
CA VAL A 86 6.58 12.05 9.16
C VAL A 86 5.74 12.43 7.93
N ALA A 87 6.38 12.78 6.80
CA ALA A 87 5.69 13.09 5.55
C ALA A 87 4.77 11.95 5.08
N ARG A 88 5.23 10.70 5.21
CA ARG A 88 4.47 9.51 4.83
C ARG A 88 3.32 9.21 5.78
N GLN A 89 3.52 9.39 7.09
CA GLN A 89 2.50 9.13 8.12
C GLN A 89 1.39 10.18 8.11
N PHE A 90 1.75 11.46 7.99
CA PHE A 90 0.80 12.57 8.07
C PHE A 90 0.30 13.04 6.70
N GLY A 91 0.81 12.49 5.59
CA GLY A 91 0.36 12.84 4.24
C GLY A 91 0.76 14.26 3.81
N VAL A 92 1.79 14.83 4.42
CA VAL A 92 2.25 16.20 4.21
C VAL A 92 3.48 16.24 3.30
N SER A 93 3.66 17.34 2.59
CA SER A 93 4.85 17.51 1.74
C SER A 93 6.08 17.80 2.59
N LEU A 94 7.27 17.38 2.12
CA LEU A 94 8.53 17.65 2.79
C LEU A 94 8.78 19.17 2.86
N ALA A 95 8.41 19.91 1.81
CA ALA A 95 8.48 21.37 1.78
C ALA A 95 7.62 22.02 2.88
N ALA A 96 6.41 21.49 3.14
CA ALA A 96 5.58 21.99 4.23
C ALA A 96 6.21 21.73 5.60
N ILE A 97 6.81 20.55 5.79
CA ILE A 97 7.57 20.23 7.01
C ILE A 97 8.73 21.21 7.21
N GLN A 98 9.52 21.46 6.15
CA GLN A 98 10.64 22.42 6.21
C GLN A 98 10.17 23.83 6.54
N LYS A 99 9.09 24.30 5.89
CA LYS A 99 8.49 25.60 6.18
C LYS A 99 8.05 25.72 7.65
N ALA A 100 7.42 24.69 8.21
CA ALA A 100 7.00 24.67 9.62
C ALA A 100 8.16 24.59 10.63
N LEU A 101 9.36 24.19 10.19
CA LEU A 101 10.58 24.27 11.01
C LEU A 101 11.18 25.68 10.94
N SER A 102 11.25 26.27 9.75
CA SER A 102 11.85 27.60 9.51
C SER A 102 11.05 28.77 10.10
N GLU A 103 9.71 28.67 10.18
CA GLU A 103 8.85 29.72 10.77
C GLU A 103 9.03 29.95 12.28
N THR A 104 9.94 29.23 12.94
CA THR A 104 10.14 29.30 14.41
C THR A 104 11.59 29.55 14.84
N GLU A 105 12.51 29.86 13.92
CA GLU A 105 13.90 30.28 14.24
C GLU A 105 14.08 31.81 14.35
N THR A 106 12.98 32.57 14.49
CA THR A 106 12.98 34.00 14.84
C THR A 106 12.27 34.20 16.17
#